data_AF-A0A0S3U3C6-F1
#
_entry.id   AF-A0A0S3U3C6-F1
#
_cell.length_a   1.000
_cell.length_b   1.000
_cell.length_c   1.000
_cell.angle_alpha   90.00
_cell.angle_beta   90.00
_cell.angle_gamma   90.00
#
_symmetry.space_group_name_H-M   'P 1'
#
loop_
_entity.id
_entity.type
_entity.pdbx_description
1 polymer ?
#
loop_
_entity_poly.entity_id
_entity_poly.type
_entity_poly.pdbx_seq_one_letter_code
_entity_poly.pdbx_strand_id
1 'polypeptide(L)'
;MSQLIQVMQSVFDRPPVPYNPANQTLKGWAMFCLRDRGFMVQSAQNADFAISTKGEKTAFRVTQSEPSDTKTGWIVVDASGKQARVIAPES
;
A
#
# COMPACT_ATOMS: atom_id res chain seq x y z
N MET A 1 -0.69 15.75 5.36
CA MET A 1 -0.89 14.30 5.12
C MET A 1 -2.33 14.09 4.71
N SER A 2 -2.60 13.51 3.54
CA SER A 2 -3.96 13.38 3.01
C SER A 2 -4.78 12.33 3.78
N GLN A 3 -6.11 12.51 3.82
CA GLN A 3 -7.03 11.61 4.52
C GLN A 3 -6.90 10.16 4.00
N LEU A 4 -6.68 9.98 2.70
CA LEU A 4 -6.42 8.66 2.09
C LEU A 4 -5.24 7.94 2.79
N ILE A 5 -4.12 8.64 2.96
CA ILE A 5 -2.89 8.05 3.52
C ILE A 5 -3.11 7.68 5.00
N GLN A 6 -3.82 8.49 5.77
CA GLN A 6 -4.15 8.17 7.16
C GLN A 6 -5.04 6.93 7.28
N VAL A 7 -6.07 6.81 6.43
CA VAL A 7 -6.95 5.65 6.44
C VAL A 7 -6.18 4.40 5.99
N MET A 8 -5.35 4.50 4.95
CA MET A 8 -4.48 3.39 4.53
C MET A 8 -3.50 3.00 5.65
N GLN A 9 -2.89 3.95 6.34
CA GLN A 9 -1.98 3.66 7.46
C GLN A 9 -2.69 2.85 8.54
N SER A 10 -3.93 3.20 8.90
CA SER A 10 -4.70 2.45 9.89
C SER A 10 -5.00 0.99 9.49
N VAL A 11 -5.00 0.68 8.19
CA VAL A 11 -5.09 -0.70 7.69
C VAL A 11 -3.78 -1.45 7.99
N PHE A 12 -2.65 -0.82 7.74
CA PHE A 12 -1.33 -1.45 7.86
C PHE A 12 -0.73 -1.42 9.27
N ASP A 13 -1.25 -0.60 10.17
CA ASP A 13 -0.96 -0.69 11.61
C ASP A 13 -1.55 -1.97 12.23
N ARG A 14 -2.67 -2.46 11.65
CA ARG A 14 -3.39 -3.67 12.09
C ARG A 14 -3.92 -4.43 10.87
N PRO A 15 -3.02 -5.03 10.06
CA PRO A 15 -3.44 -5.76 8.88
C PRO A 15 -4.25 -7.00 9.28
N PRO A 16 -5.22 -7.41 8.45
CA PRO A 16 -6.05 -8.59 8.74
C PRO A 16 -5.22 -9.87 8.87
N VAL A 17 -4.09 -9.96 8.16
CA VAL A 17 -3.09 -11.02 8.29
C VAL A 17 -1.68 -10.44 8.13
N PRO A 18 -0.66 -10.99 8.82
CA PRO A 18 0.72 -10.60 8.58
C PRO A 18 1.19 -11.04 7.19
N TYR A 19 2.17 -10.32 6.65
CA TYR A 19 2.86 -10.71 5.43
C TYR A 19 3.64 -12.01 5.67
N ASN A 20 3.51 -12.95 4.73
CA ASN A 20 4.25 -14.20 4.73
C ASN A 20 4.78 -14.45 3.30
N PRO A 21 6.11 -14.35 3.07
CA PRO A 21 6.70 -14.51 1.75
C PRO A 21 6.50 -15.91 1.15
N ALA A 22 6.24 -16.94 1.96
CA ALA A 22 5.99 -18.30 1.47
C ALA A 22 4.61 -18.45 0.79
N ASN A 23 3.65 -17.58 1.13
CA ASN A 23 2.26 -17.72 0.69
C ASN A 23 1.83 -16.65 -0.31
N GLN A 24 2.47 -15.48 -0.30
CA GLN A 24 2.04 -14.33 -1.08
C GLN A 24 3.19 -13.36 -1.39
N THR A 25 3.04 -12.60 -2.46
CA THR A 25 3.94 -11.47 -2.79
C THR A 25 3.59 -10.24 -1.95
N LEU A 26 4.52 -9.31 -1.77
CA LEU A 26 4.28 -8.04 -1.07
C LEU A 26 3.09 -7.28 -1.68
N LYS A 27 3.06 -7.19 -3.01
CA LYS A 27 1.95 -6.62 -3.77
C LYS A 27 0.63 -7.34 -3.47
N GLY A 28 0.62 -8.67 -3.55
CA GLY A 28 -0.58 -9.48 -3.30
C GLY A 28 -1.15 -9.24 -1.90
N TRP A 29 -0.28 -9.26 -0.89
CA TRP A 29 -0.63 -8.99 0.50
C TRP A 29 -1.19 -7.58 0.70
N ALA A 30 -0.52 -6.55 0.18
CA ALA A 30 -0.97 -5.17 0.33
C ALA A 30 -2.34 -4.94 -0.33
N MET A 31 -2.53 -5.48 -1.55
CA MET A 31 -3.81 -5.40 -2.25
C MET A 31 -4.93 -6.13 -1.49
N PHE A 32 -4.63 -7.29 -0.88
CA PHE A 32 -5.57 -8.01 -0.03
C PHE A 32 -5.99 -7.17 1.17
N CYS A 33 -5.03 -6.65 1.95
CA CYS A 33 -5.32 -5.85 3.15
C CYS A 33 -6.21 -4.63 2.83
N LEU A 34 -5.95 -3.96 1.70
CA LEU A 34 -6.74 -2.81 1.27
C LEU A 34 -8.15 -3.22 0.79
N ARG A 35 -8.27 -4.29 0.02
CA ARG A 35 -9.58 -4.78 -0.45
C ARG A 35 -10.47 -5.27 0.69
N ASP A 36 -9.89 -5.97 1.66
CA ASP A 36 -10.59 -6.42 2.88
C ASP A 36 -11.22 -5.25 3.63
N ARG A 37 -10.59 -4.07 3.58
CA ARG A 37 -11.09 -2.81 4.17
C ARG A 37 -11.93 -1.96 3.22
N GLY A 38 -12.34 -2.50 2.06
CA GLY A 38 -13.26 -1.85 1.13
C GLY A 38 -12.62 -0.85 0.15
N PHE A 39 -11.29 -0.79 0.05
CA PHE A 39 -10.64 0.09 -0.91
C PHE A 39 -10.83 -0.40 -2.36
N MET A 40 -11.08 0.54 -3.27
CA MET A 40 -11.10 0.25 -4.71
C MET A 40 -9.68 0.21 -5.28
N VAL A 41 -9.08 -0.98 -5.26
CA VAL A 41 -7.74 -1.25 -5.79
C VAL A 41 -7.79 -1.58 -7.28
N GLN A 42 -7.10 -0.79 -8.10
CA GLN A 42 -7.03 -0.92 -9.56
C GLN A 42 -5.61 -1.25 -10.04
N SER A 43 -5.47 -1.76 -11.26
CA SER A 43 -4.16 -1.91 -11.91
C SER A 43 -3.56 -0.56 -12.30
N ALA A 44 -2.23 -0.49 -12.33
CA ALA A 44 -1.46 0.67 -12.76
C ALA A 44 -0.33 0.21 -13.69
N GLN A 45 0.08 1.06 -14.65
CA GLN A 45 1.16 0.73 -15.58
C GLN A 45 2.56 0.95 -14.99
N ASN A 46 2.73 1.98 -14.16
CA ASN A 46 4.04 2.40 -13.61
C ASN A 46 4.13 2.23 -12.09
N ALA A 47 3.26 1.39 -11.51
CA ALA A 47 3.21 1.13 -10.07
C ALA A 47 2.62 -0.27 -9.83
N ASP A 48 2.66 -0.75 -8.59
CA ASP A 48 2.09 -2.06 -8.26
C ASP A 48 0.56 -2.06 -8.41
N PHE A 49 -0.07 -0.97 -7.98
CA PHE A 49 -1.51 -0.73 -8.10
C PHE A 49 -1.83 0.76 -7.94
N ALA A 50 -3.11 1.12 -8.12
CA ALA A 50 -3.64 2.43 -7.78
C ALA A 50 -4.87 2.30 -6.89
N ILE A 51 -5.08 3.28 -6.00
CA ILE A 51 -6.30 3.43 -5.23
C ILE A 51 -7.14 4.51 -5.87
N SER A 52 -8.40 4.19 -6.14
CA SER A 52 -9.38 5.14 -6.66
C SER A 52 -10.22 5.71 -5.52
N THR A 53 -10.16 7.02 -5.33
CA THR A 53 -11.01 7.77 -4.40
C THR A 53 -11.77 8.84 -5.16
N LYS A 54 -13.10 8.73 -5.23
CA LYS A 54 -13.98 9.73 -5.88
C LYS A 54 -13.55 10.11 -7.31
N GLY A 55 -12.93 9.17 -8.05
CA GLY A 55 -12.48 9.39 -9.43
C GLY A 55 -11.00 9.78 -9.56
N GLU A 56 -10.34 10.17 -8.47
CA GLU A 56 -8.89 10.40 -8.45
C GLU A 56 -8.15 9.09 -8.20
N LYS A 57 -7.06 8.86 -8.95
CA LYS A 57 -6.21 7.69 -8.82
C LYS A 57 -4.88 8.06 -8.20
N THR A 58 -4.53 7.43 -7.10
CA THR A 58 -3.20 7.56 -6.49
C THR A 58 -2.45 6.25 -6.66
N ALA A 59 -1.29 6.30 -7.31
CA ALA A 59 -0.46 5.14 -7.60
C ALA A 59 0.41 4.77 -6.39
N PHE A 60 0.51 3.48 -6.10
CA PHE A 60 1.29 2.95 -4.98
C PHE A 60 2.20 1.79 -5.40
N ARG A 61 3.38 1.76 -4.80
CA ARG A 61 4.36 0.67 -4.87
C ARG A 61 4.56 0.05 -3.48
N VAL A 62 4.98 -1.20 -3.44
CA VAL A 62 5.19 -1.96 -2.20
C VAL A 62 6.61 -2.46 -2.12
N THR A 63 7.26 -2.27 -0.98
CA THR A 63 8.68 -2.65 -0.78
C THR A 63 8.94 -3.03 0.68
N GLN A 64 10.05 -3.73 0.92
CA GLN A 64 10.65 -3.90 2.25
C GLN A 64 11.97 -3.11 2.41
N SER A 65 12.40 -2.43 1.34
CA SER A 65 13.59 -1.58 1.31
C SER A 65 13.20 -0.10 1.28
N GLU A 66 14.19 0.79 1.41
CA GLU A 66 13.98 2.24 1.26
C GLU A 66 13.33 2.56 -0.11
N PRO A 67 12.32 3.44 -0.16
CA PRO A 67 11.72 3.91 -1.41
C PRO A 67 12.74 4.49 -2.38
N SER A 68 12.58 4.20 -3.68
CA SER A 68 13.51 4.66 -4.73
C SER A 68 13.15 6.03 -5.31
N ASP A 69 11.92 6.51 -5.09
CA ASP A 69 11.39 7.76 -5.61
C ASP A 69 10.30 8.32 -4.70
N THR A 70 9.98 9.60 -4.86
CA THR A 70 8.91 10.28 -4.14
C THR A 70 7.68 10.56 -5.02
N LYS A 71 7.74 10.22 -6.31
CA LYS A 71 6.67 10.51 -7.28
C LYS A 71 5.47 9.58 -7.13
N THR A 72 5.71 8.38 -6.60
CA THR A 72 4.66 7.41 -6.30
C THR A 72 4.47 7.27 -4.80
N GLY A 73 3.26 6.88 -4.37
CA GLY A 73 3.03 6.51 -2.98
C GLY A 73 3.73 5.18 -2.68
N TRP A 74 4.12 4.97 -1.44
CA TRP A 74 4.78 3.74 -1.02
C TRP A 74 4.10 3.08 0.17
N ILE A 75 4.12 1.75 0.16
CA ILE A 75 3.83 0.92 1.33
C ILE A 75 5.11 0.17 1.65
N VAL A 76 5.77 0.60 2.73
CA VAL A 76 7.03 0.03 3.19
C VAL A 76 6.71 -0.97 4.30
N VAL A 77 6.77 -2.24 3.97
CA VAL A 77 6.49 -3.35 4.89
C VAL A 77 7.69 -3.53 5.81
N ASP A 78 7.43 -3.66 7.11
CA ASP A 78 8.50 -3.91 8.06
C ASP A 78 9.16 -5.29 7.83
N ALA A 79 10.37 -5.46 8.36
CA ALA A 79 11.12 -6.72 8.23
C ALA A 79 10.44 -7.91 8.92
N SER A 80 9.54 -7.67 9.87
CA SER A 80 8.76 -8.71 10.55
C SER A 80 7.51 -9.12 9.78
N GLY A 81 7.13 -8.37 8.74
CA GLY A 81 5.90 -8.54 7.97
C GLY A 81 4.61 -8.20 8.73
N LYS A 82 4.68 -7.61 9.93
CA LYS A 82 3.51 -7.42 10.80
C LYS A 82 2.81 -6.09 10.57
N GLN A 83 3.53 -5.08 10.10
CA GLN A 83 3.02 -3.74 9.84
C GLN A 83 3.65 -3.18 8.57
N ALA A 84 3.09 -2.08 8.09
CA ALA A 84 3.70 -1.30 7.03
C ALA A 84 3.48 0.20 7.24
N ARG A 85 4.41 1.00 6.74
CA ARG A 85 4.31 2.46 6.69
C ARG A 85 3.81 2.90 5.32
N VAL A 86 2.82 3.77 5.29
CA VAL A 86 2.28 4.39 4.08
C VAL A 86 2.90 5.77 3.91
N ILE A 87 3.51 6.00 2.75
CA ILE A 87 4.17 7.25 2.38
C ILE A 87 3.39 7.84 1.22
N ALA A 88 3.04 9.13 1.35
CA ALA A 88 2.35 9.87 0.31
C ALA A 88 3.31 10.18 -0.85
N PRO A 89 2.84 10.19 -2.12
CA PRO A 89 3.60 10.80 -3.20
C PRO A 89 3.74 12.31 -2.96
N GLU A 90 4.86 12.88 -3.37
CA GLU A 90 5.02 14.33 -3.49
C GLU A 90 4.13 14.85 -4.63
N SER A 91 3.49 16.00 -4.40
CA SER A 91 2.63 16.69 -5.38
C SER A 91 3.42 17.74 -6.15
#